data_AF-A0A553RBE0-F1
#
_entry.id   AF-A0A553RBE0-F1
#
_cell.length_a   1.000
_cell.length_b   1.000
_cell.length_c   1.000
_cell.angle_alpha   90.00
_cell.angle_beta   90.00
_cell.angle_gamma   90.00
#
_symmetry.space_group_name_H-M   'P 1'
#
loop_
_entity.id
_entity.type
_entity.pdbx_description
1 polymer ?
#
loop_
_entity_poly.entity_id
_entity_poly.type
_entity_poly.pdbx_seq_one_letter_code
_entity_poly.pdbx_strand_id
1 'polypeptide(L)'
;MAKRKSFLESVHYEHVQKFLNFIELNKDGSDPFDLAEVLVELQSSQREDLWENLLKLLQHSLNVSPPESWITGAEEDAGDMEVEVSEEQTLTMAIIEGVTIVSTVSVDSLQENDNYTSLVQCAHVLNCVESCLPLSHIPLQQAIHWLFECWWNRDLQGKEDFGLTAFLVCLENAITISKPVNQLKRLYSLREVLLSVDFTSEKGQQVIDPLLQFFLNVQHFQLEEILEDVLSVQDTATMARLLEIIVILWKTVQKSIEGNQEAYMYVTTKFASSLPQYLKVFQEEQCKTPLIILASLLPASALPSL
;
A
#
# COMPACT_ATOMS: atom_id res chain seq x y z
N MET A 1 1.86 5.48 35.10
CA MET A 1 1.80 4.16 35.77
C MET A 1 0.40 3.54 35.74
N ALA A 2 -0.62 4.08 36.43
CA ALA A 2 -1.95 3.43 36.51
C ALA A 2 -2.69 3.32 35.16
N LYS A 3 -2.72 4.39 34.35
CA LYS A 3 -3.34 4.37 33.00
C LYS A 3 -2.66 3.37 32.06
N ARG A 4 -1.32 3.25 32.08
CA ARG A 4 -0.55 2.30 31.25
C ARG A 4 -0.92 0.85 31.54
N LYS A 5 -0.93 0.49 32.82
CA LYS A 5 -1.31 -0.86 33.25
C LYS A 5 -2.77 -1.16 32.88
N SER A 6 -3.66 -0.18 33.07
CA SER A 6 -5.06 -0.31 32.68
C SER A 6 -5.24 -0.47 31.17
N PHE A 7 -4.41 0.17 30.35
CA PHE A 7 -4.42 -0.02 28.90
C PHE A 7 -3.98 -1.44 28.52
N LEU A 8 -2.85 -1.91 29.04
CA LEU A 8 -2.37 -3.28 28.77
C LEU A 8 -3.41 -4.35 29.16
N GLU A 9 -4.05 -4.20 30.31
CA GLU A 9 -5.10 -5.12 30.79
C GLU A 9 -6.40 -5.03 29.96
N SER A 10 -6.60 -3.93 29.23
CA SER A 10 -7.79 -3.74 28.39
C SER A 10 -7.70 -4.51 27.07
N VAL A 11 -6.50 -4.82 26.59
CA VAL A 11 -6.28 -5.53 25.31
C VAL A 11 -6.59 -7.02 25.50
N HIS A 12 -7.88 -7.34 25.57
CA HIS A 12 -8.36 -8.70 25.78
C HIS A 12 -9.81 -8.81 25.26
N TYR A 13 -10.21 -9.98 24.76
CA TYR A 13 -11.54 -10.19 24.19
C TYR A 13 -12.67 -9.98 25.22
N GLU A 14 -12.40 -10.16 26.52
CA GLU A 14 -13.37 -9.88 27.60
C GLU A 14 -13.47 -8.39 27.97
N HIS A 15 -12.52 -7.57 27.53
CA HIS A 15 -12.41 -6.16 27.89
C HIS A 15 -12.48 -5.22 26.68
N VAL A 16 -13.04 -5.70 25.55
CA VAL A 16 -13.10 -4.97 24.27
C VAL A 16 -13.58 -3.52 24.44
N GLN A 17 -14.65 -3.28 25.19
CA GLN A 17 -15.16 -1.92 25.37
C GLN A 17 -14.15 -0.99 26.07
N LYS A 18 -13.37 -1.51 27.05
CA LYS A 18 -12.32 -0.72 27.70
C LYS A 18 -11.19 -0.40 26.73
N PHE A 19 -10.82 -1.38 25.90
CA PHE A 19 -9.82 -1.17 24.85
C PHE A 19 -10.27 -0.09 23.88
N LEU A 20 -11.48 -0.21 23.32
CA LEU A 20 -12.03 0.77 22.39
C LEU A 20 -12.14 2.16 23.01
N ASN A 21 -12.49 2.26 24.30
CA ASN A 21 -12.48 3.54 25.00
C ASN A 21 -11.07 4.17 25.04
N PHE A 22 -10.00 3.40 25.23
CA PHE A 22 -8.63 3.94 25.15
C PHE A 22 -8.25 4.39 23.74
N ILE A 23 -8.73 3.68 22.71
CA ILE A 23 -8.52 4.09 21.31
C ILE A 23 -9.21 5.43 21.03
N GLU A 24 -10.45 5.60 21.49
CA GLU A 24 -11.18 6.87 21.34
C GLU A 24 -10.52 8.00 22.12
N LEU A 25 -10.04 7.75 23.35
CA LEU A 25 -9.27 8.74 24.12
C LEU A 25 -7.99 9.18 23.38
N ASN A 26 -7.31 8.27 22.68
CA ASN A 26 -6.13 8.61 21.88
C ASN A 26 -6.47 9.44 20.63
N LYS A 27 -7.67 9.26 20.05
CA LYS A 27 -8.15 10.07 18.93
C LYS A 27 -8.57 11.48 19.38
N ASP A 28 -8.98 11.64 20.64
CA ASP A 28 -9.32 12.93 21.22
C ASP A 28 -8.07 13.72 21.59
N GLY A 29 -7.66 14.63 20.68
CA GLY A 29 -6.51 15.52 20.90
C GLY A 29 -6.63 16.49 22.10
N SER A 30 -7.76 16.49 22.83
CA SER A 30 -7.93 17.23 24.08
C SER A 30 -7.72 16.38 25.35
N ASP A 31 -7.65 15.05 25.25
CA ASP A 31 -7.36 14.17 26.39
C ASP A 31 -5.84 14.02 26.61
N PRO A 32 -5.38 13.90 27.88
CA PRO A 32 -3.96 13.66 28.17
C PRO A 32 -3.48 12.23 27.87
N PHE A 33 -4.31 11.34 27.34
CA PHE A 33 -3.89 9.99 26.96
C PHE A 33 -3.27 9.98 25.56
N ASP A 34 -1.96 9.76 25.51
CA ASP A 34 -1.20 9.60 24.27
C ASP A 34 -0.65 8.17 24.18
N LEU A 35 -1.07 7.42 23.16
CA LEU A 35 -0.62 6.06 22.95
C LEU A 35 0.88 5.97 22.64
N ALA A 36 1.44 6.93 21.91
CA ALA A 36 2.87 6.96 21.58
C ALA A 36 3.71 7.13 22.83
N GLU A 37 3.32 8.04 23.73
CA GLU A 37 3.97 8.18 25.03
C GLU A 37 3.88 6.88 25.83
N VAL A 38 2.70 6.25 25.86
CA VAL A 38 2.51 4.99 26.59
C VAL A 38 3.45 3.90 26.08
N LEU A 39 3.54 3.70 24.76
CA LEU A 39 4.35 2.62 24.17
C LEU A 39 5.86 2.81 24.35
N VAL A 40 6.36 4.06 24.26
CA VAL A 40 7.77 4.38 24.50
C VAL A 40 8.17 4.10 25.95
N GLU A 41 7.24 4.27 26.89
CA GLU A 41 7.48 4.06 28.32
C GLU A 41 7.36 2.60 28.77
N LEU A 42 6.90 1.70 27.90
CA LEU A 42 6.83 0.27 28.20
C LEU A 42 8.22 -0.37 28.19
N GLN A 43 8.39 -1.42 29.01
CA GLN A 43 9.53 -2.31 28.87
C GLN A 43 9.34 -3.23 27.66
N SER A 44 10.43 -3.76 27.10
CA SER A 44 10.40 -4.65 25.93
C SER A 44 9.44 -5.83 26.11
N SER A 45 9.50 -6.52 27.25
CA SER A 45 8.56 -7.62 27.56
C SER A 45 7.09 -7.18 27.61
N GLN A 46 6.81 -5.95 28.05
CA GLN A 46 5.43 -5.43 28.09
C GLN A 46 4.92 -5.07 26.70
N ARG A 47 5.80 -4.65 25.78
CA ARG A 47 5.45 -4.47 24.36
C ARG A 47 5.17 -5.81 23.70
N GLU A 48 5.99 -6.82 23.97
CA GLU A 48 5.78 -8.18 23.48
C GLU A 48 4.42 -8.74 23.93
N ASP A 49 4.12 -8.65 25.23
CA ASP A 49 2.82 -9.05 25.80
C ASP A 49 1.66 -8.29 25.15
N LEU A 50 1.82 -6.98 24.92
CA LEU A 50 0.82 -6.16 24.24
C LEU A 50 0.53 -6.67 22.83
N TRP A 51 1.57 -6.92 22.03
CA TRP A 51 1.41 -7.38 20.65
C TRP A 51 0.81 -8.78 20.58
N GLU A 52 1.19 -9.68 21.49
CA GLU A 52 0.57 -11.00 21.59
C GLU A 52 -0.93 -10.89 21.93
N ASN A 53 -1.29 -9.98 22.83
CA ASN A 53 -2.68 -9.74 23.21
C ASN A 53 -3.49 -9.09 22.07
N LEU A 54 -2.90 -8.15 21.31
CA LEU A 54 -3.53 -7.58 20.12
C LEU A 54 -3.81 -8.66 19.08
N LEU A 55 -2.86 -9.56 18.85
CA LEU A 55 -3.03 -10.66 17.89
C LEU A 55 -4.17 -11.58 18.31
N LYS A 56 -4.21 -11.99 19.59
CA LYS A 56 -5.29 -12.82 20.13
C LYS A 56 -6.65 -12.13 20.02
N LEU A 57 -6.71 -10.84 20.33
CA LEU A 57 -7.93 -10.03 20.21
C LEU A 57 -8.42 -9.97 18.76
N LEU A 58 -7.52 -9.67 17.82
CA LEU A 58 -7.82 -9.61 16.39
C LEU A 58 -8.32 -10.96 15.86
N GLN A 59 -7.59 -12.04 16.16
CA GLN A 59 -7.97 -13.41 15.76
C GLN A 59 -9.32 -13.82 16.36
N HIS A 60 -9.56 -13.52 17.63
CA HIS A 60 -10.84 -13.81 18.27
C HIS A 60 -11.99 -13.07 17.57
N SER A 61 -11.82 -11.78 17.28
CA SER A 61 -12.83 -10.98 16.60
C SER A 61 -13.17 -11.53 15.22
N LEU A 62 -12.16 -11.90 14.44
CA LEU A 62 -12.34 -12.48 13.10
C LEU A 62 -12.95 -13.89 13.16
N ASN A 63 -12.75 -14.65 14.23
CA ASN A 63 -13.44 -15.93 14.42
C ASN A 63 -14.92 -15.75 14.76
N VAL A 64 -15.28 -14.67 15.47
CA VAL A 64 -16.67 -14.35 15.80
C VAL A 64 -17.41 -13.79 14.58
N SER A 65 -16.80 -12.85 13.86
CA SER A 65 -17.33 -12.29 12.61
C SER A 65 -16.31 -12.47 11.48
N PRO A 66 -16.35 -13.60 10.76
CA PRO A 66 -15.40 -13.90 9.71
C PRO A 66 -15.62 -13.03 8.45
N PRO A 67 -14.57 -12.70 7.68
CA PRO A 67 -14.66 -11.83 6.51
C PRO A 67 -15.69 -12.26 5.47
N GLU A 68 -15.90 -13.57 5.31
CA GLU A 68 -16.86 -14.14 4.35
C GLU A 68 -18.31 -13.84 4.73
N SER A 69 -18.56 -13.41 5.97
CA SER A 69 -19.88 -13.08 6.49
C SER A 69 -20.20 -11.58 6.46
N TRP A 70 -19.23 -10.73 6.11
CA TRP A 70 -19.40 -9.28 6.19
C TRP A 70 -20.27 -8.74 5.06
N ILE A 71 -21.18 -7.84 5.42
CA ILE A 71 -21.93 -7.05 4.44
C ILE A 71 -20.98 -5.99 3.89
N THR A 72 -20.53 -6.18 2.66
CA THR A 72 -19.52 -5.32 2.01
C THR A 72 -20.12 -4.13 1.27
N GLY A 73 -21.40 -4.20 0.91
CA GLY A 73 -22.09 -3.20 0.09
C GLY A 73 -21.87 -3.33 -1.41
N ALA A 74 -21.24 -4.43 -1.87
CA ALA A 74 -20.98 -4.70 -3.30
C ALA A 74 -22.08 -5.55 -3.98
N GLU A 75 -23.10 -5.98 -3.25
CA GLU A 75 -24.20 -6.79 -3.80
C GLU A 75 -25.21 -5.90 -4.55
N GLU A 76 -25.07 -5.81 -5.87
CA GLU A 76 -25.90 -4.94 -6.74
C GLU A 76 -27.36 -5.43 -6.95
N ASP A 77 -27.77 -6.59 -6.42
CA ASP A 77 -29.01 -7.26 -6.86
C ASP A 77 -30.01 -7.65 -5.74
N ALA A 78 -29.77 -7.26 -4.49
CA ALA A 78 -30.75 -7.43 -3.41
C ALA A 78 -31.70 -6.22 -3.38
N GLY A 79 -32.76 -6.27 -4.19
CA GLY A 79 -33.72 -5.17 -4.34
C GLY A 79 -34.13 -4.53 -3.00
N ASP A 80 -33.83 -3.24 -2.84
CA ASP A 80 -34.31 -2.25 -1.86
C ASP A 80 -34.43 -2.68 -0.37
N MET A 81 -33.89 -3.83 0.01
CA MET A 81 -33.83 -4.28 1.39
C MET A 81 -32.44 -3.93 1.94
N GLU A 82 -32.40 -2.88 2.76
CA GLU A 82 -31.23 -2.59 3.59
C GLU A 82 -30.94 -3.81 4.48
N VAL A 83 -29.85 -4.51 4.20
CA VAL A 83 -29.38 -5.60 5.07
C VAL A 83 -28.75 -4.97 6.30
N GLU A 84 -29.34 -5.20 7.48
CA GLU A 84 -28.82 -4.67 8.74
C GLU A 84 -27.43 -5.25 9.03
N VAL A 85 -26.46 -4.36 9.30
CA VAL A 85 -25.12 -4.74 9.75
C VAL A 85 -25.21 -5.31 11.17
N SER A 86 -24.66 -6.50 11.39
CA SER A 86 -24.68 -7.13 12.70
C SER A 86 -23.86 -6.35 13.73
N GLU A 87 -24.26 -6.43 15.01
CA GLU A 87 -23.48 -5.86 16.11
C GLU A 87 -22.06 -6.45 16.16
N GLU A 88 -21.92 -7.74 15.80
CA GLU A 88 -20.65 -8.47 15.74
C GLU A 88 -19.71 -7.93 14.65
N GLN A 89 -20.24 -7.63 13.45
CA GLN A 89 -19.46 -7.02 12.37
C GLN A 89 -19.03 -5.61 12.78
N THR A 90 -19.94 -4.81 13.34
CA THR A 90 -19.64 -3.45 13.80
C THR A 90 -18.53 -3.44 14.85
N LEU A 91 -18.63 -4.34 15.83
CA LEU A 91 -17.61 -4.52 16.86
C LEU A 91 -16.27 -4.97 16.26
N THR A 92 -16.30 -5.87 15.27
CA THR A 92 -15.10 -6.35 14.58
C THR A 92 -14.40 -5.24 13.82
N MET A 93 -15.13 -4.37 13.11
CA MET A 93 -14.54 -3.21 12.44
C MET A 93 -13.86 -2.27 13.43
N ALA A 94 -14.48 -2.01 14.59
CA ALA A 94 -13.89 -1.18 15.64
C ALA A 94 -12.62 -1.82 16.25
N ILE A 95 -12.60 -3.14 16.42
CA ILE A 95 -11.41 -3.86 16.88
C ILE A 95 -10.28 -3.79 15.84
N ILE A 96 -10.58 -4.02 14.55
CA ILE A 96 -9.59 -3.92 13.46
C ILE A 96 -9.01 -2.51 13.42
N GLU A 97 -9.84 -1.47 13.57
CA GLU A 97 -9.38 -0.08 13.64
C GLU A 97 -8.45 0.14 14.84
N GLY A 98 -8.86 -0.27 16.04
CA GLY A 98 -8.06 -0.15 17.24
C GLY A 98 -6.71 -0.87 17.13
N VAL A 99 -6.71 -2.11 16.62
CA VAL A 99 -5.48 -2.88 16.40
C VAL A 99 -4.59 -2.22 15.36
N THR A 100 -5.16 -1.67 14.29
CA THR A 100 -4.41 -0.93 13.25
C THR A 100 -3.73 0.31 13.84
N ILE A 101 -4.45 1.09 14.67
CA ILE A 101 -3.90 2.26 15.34
C ILE A 101 -2.75 1.87 16.26
N VAL A 102 -2.95 0.89 17.14
CA VAL A 102 -1.89 0.46 18.08
C VAL A 102 -0.70 -0.12 17.34
N SER A 103 -0.93 -0.87 16.26
CA SER A 103 0.16 -1.41 15.44
C SER A 103 0.96 -0.30 14.77
N THR A 104 0.28 0.75 14.27
CA THR A 104 0.94 1.88 13.61
C THR A 104 1.84 2.64 14.58
N VAL A 105 1.32 2.96 15.78
CA VAL A 105 2.13 3.64 16.81
C VAL A 105 3.25 2.73 17.33
N SER A 106 3.03 1.41 17.36
CA SER A 106 4.05 0.43 17.75
C SER A 106 5.22 0.42 16.78
N VAL A 107 4.97 0.46 15.47
CA VAL A 107 6.01 0.53 14.42
C VAL A 107 6.95 1.71 14.69
N ASP A 108 6.42 2.86 15.10
CA ASP A 108 7.24 4.03 15.39
C ASP A 108 8.05 3.92 16.69
N SER A 109 7.54 3.12 17.62
CA SER A 109 8.07 2.95 18.99
C SER A 109 9.00 1.74 19.15
N LEU A 110 9.26 0.98 18.08
CA LEU A 110 10.13 -0.21 18.10
C LEU A 110 11.56 0.13 18.52
N GLN A 111 12.16 -0.75 19.34
CA GLN A 111 13.55 -0.65 19.80
C GLN A 111 14.40 -1.82 19.24
N GLU A 112 15.72 -1.64 19.14
CA GLU A 112 16.65 -2.57 18.44
C GLU A 112 16.59 -4.05 18.90
N ASN A 113 16.12 -4.33 20.11
CA ASN A 113 16.07 -5.68 20.68
C ASN A 113 14.65 -6.21 20.92
N ASP A 114 13.62 -5.51 20.45
CA ASP A 114 12.25 -5.97 20.63
C ASP A 114 11.95 -7.20 19.79
N ASN A 115 11.32 -8.22 20.37
CA ASN A 115 10.77 -9.32 19.60
C ASN A 115 9.36 -8.97 19.09
N TYR A 116 9.28 -8.38 17.90
CA TYR A 116 8.02 -7.92 17.31
C TYR A 116 7.32 -8.98 16.44
N THR A 117 7.58 -10.28 16.65
CA THR A 117 6.97 -11.37 15.87
C THR A 117 5.44 -11.33 15.90
N SER A 118 4.84 -11.12 17.07
CA SER A 118 3.38 -11.01 17.20
C SER A 118 2.82 -9.79 16.46
N LEU A 119 3.59 -8.68 16.42
CA LEU A 119 3.21 -7.49 15.67
C LEU A 119 3.24 -7.77 14.15
N VAL A 120 4.26 -8.48 13.65
CA VAL A 120 4.33 -8.94 12.24
C VAL A 120 3.09 -9.79 11.91
N GLN A 121 2.69 -10.68 12.81
CA GLN A 121 1.49 -11.51 12.63
C GLN A 121 0.21 -10.68 12.61
N CYS A 122 0.08 -9.63 13.44
CA CYS A 122 -1.02 -8.68 13.34
C CYS A 122 -1.07 -8.04 11.94
N ALA A 123 0.08 -7.56 11.44
CA ALA A 123 0.15 -6.95 10.12
C ALA A 123 -0.23 -7.92 8.99
N HIS A 124 0.19 -9.20 9.07
CA HIS A 124 -0.26 -10.22 8.12
C HIS A 124 -1.77 -10.47 8.18
N VAL A 125 -2.36 -10.58 9.37
CA VAL A 125 -3.81 -10.76 9.51
C VAL A 125 -4.56 -9.56 8.94
N LEU A 126 -4.11 -8.34 9.23
CA LEU A 126 -4.66 -7.11 8.65
C LEU A 126 -4.55 -7.09 7.12
N ASN A 127 -3.42 -7.52 6.57
CA ASN A 127 -3.20 -7.57 5.12
C ASN A 127 -4.15 -8.57 4.45
N CYS A 128 -4.44 -9.70 5.10
CA CYS A 128 -5.36 -10.72 4.57
C CYS A 128 -6.82 -10.26 4.55
N VAL A 129 -7.23 -9.36 5.44
CA VAL A 129 -8.64 -8.89 5.52
C VAL A 129 -8.88 -7.56 4.83
N GLU A 130 -7.82 -6.85 4.43
CA GLU A 130 -7.87 -5.50 3.83
C GLU A 130 -8.83 -5.45 2.64
N SER A 131 -8.68 -6.36 1.68
CA SER A 131 -9.52 -6.41 0.47
C SER A 131 -10.95 -6.86 0.72
N CYS A 132 -11.25 -7.39 1.91
CA CYS A 132 -12.58 -7.83 2.32
C CYS A 132 -13.36 -6.75 3.08
N LEU A 133 -12.73 -5.63 3.44
CA LEU A 133 -13.38 -4.59 4.22
C LEU A 133 -14.59 -4.00 3.48
N PRO A 134 -15.69 -3.67 4.19
CA PRO A 134 -16.85 -3.04 3.58
C PRO A 134 -16.53 -1.69 2.94
N LEU A 135 -17.22 -1.37 1.84
CA LEU A 135 -17.07 -0.09 1.12
C LEU A 135 -17.43 1.14 2.00
N SER A 136 -18.19 0.94 3.07
CA SER A 136 -18.48 1.97 4.07
C SER A 136 -17.28 2.32 4.97
N HIS A 137 -16.23 1.49 4.98
CA HIS A 137 -15.09 1.59 5.89
C HIS A 137 -13.78 2.01 5.17
N ILE A 138 -13.89 2.85 4.13
CA ILE A 138 -12.72 3.42 3.43
C ILE A 138 -11.68 4.05 4.38
N PRO A 139 -12.05 4.79 5.45
CA PRO A 139 -11.07 5.34 6.37
C PRO A 139 -10.24 4.26 7.09
N LEU A 140 -10.85 3.13 7.44
CA LEU A 140 -10.16 2.00 8.06
C LEU A 140 -9.18 1.35 7.07
N GLN A 141 -9.63 1.14 5.84
CA GLN A 141 -8.78 0.63 4.76
C GLN A 141 -7.56 1.55 4.55
N GLN A 142 -7.76 2.87 4.54
CA GLN A 142 -6.67 3.85 4.46
C GLN A 142 -5.71 3.79 5.65
N ALA A 143 -6.22 3.55 6.86
CA ALA A 143 -5.38 3.40 8.05
C ALA A 143 -4.49 2.15 7.97
N ILE A 144 -5.00 1.03 7.43
CA ILE A 144 -4.22 -0.19 7.20
C ILE A 144 -3.11 0.06 6.15
N HIS A 145 -3.44 0.75 5.06
CA HIS A 145 -2.43 1.11 4.06
C HIS A 145 -1.36 2.04 4.60
N TRP A 146 -1.74 2.98 5.47
CA TRP A 146 -0.79 3.84 6.16
C TRP A 146 0.13 3.05 7.09
N LEU A 147 -0.40 2.08 7.85
CA LEU A 147 0.41 1.16 8.65
C LEU A 147 1.49 0.47 7.78
N PHE A 148 1.11 -0.06 6.61
CA PHE A 148 2.04 -0.75 5.72
C PHE A 148 3.09 0.17 5.11
N GLU A 149 2.76 1.43 4.83
CA GLU A 149 3.73 2.43 4.41
C GLU A 149 4.73 2.76 5.54
N CYS A 150 4.26 2.93 6.78
CA CYS A 150 5.15 3.08 7.94
C CYS A 150 6.05 1.85 8.11
N TRP A 151 5.50 0.65 7.93
CA TRP A 151 6.24 -0.61 8.00
C TRP A 151 7.38 -0.68 6.98
N TRP A 152 7.08 -0.29 5.75
CA TRP A 152 8.05 -0.21 4.67
C TRP A 152 9.17 0.79 4.97
N ASN A 153 8.82 2.00 5.39
CA ASN A 153 9.77 3.07 5.69
C ASN A 153 10.71 2.73 6.85
N ARG A 154 10.30 1.82 7.74
CA ARG A 154 11.10 1.33 8.88
C ARG A 154 11.97 0.11 8.56
N ASP A 155 11.92 -0.41 7.33
CA ASP A 155 12.70 -1.58 6.87
C ASP A 155 12.51 -2.83 7.75
N LEU A 156 11.27 -3.09 8.17
CA LEU A 156 10.94 -4.17 9.10
C LEU A 156 10.81 -5.54 8.42
N GLN A 157 10.81 -6.61 9.22
CA GLN A 157 10.58 -7.96 8.72
C GLN A 157 9.23 -8.07 7.96
N GLY A 158 9.25 -8.77 6.82
CA GLY A 158 8.07 -9.03 5.99
C GLY A 158 7.59 -7.81 5.19
N LYS A 159 8.39 -6.73 5.14
CA LYS A 159 8.03 -5.48 4.44
C LYS A 159 7.66 -5.68 2.98
N GLU A 160 8.15 -6.73 2.31
CA GLU A 160 7.90 -6.97 0.89
C GLU A 160 6.41 -7.17 0.59
N ASP A 161 5.70 -7.90 1.47
CA ASP A 161 4.27 -8.15 1.30
C ASP A 161 3.45 -6.89 1.61
N PHE A 162 3.75 -6.24 2.73
CA PHE A 162 3.03 -5.03 3.16
C PHE A 162 3.28 -3.85 2.24
N GLY A 163 4.54 -3.65 1.84
CA GLY A 163 4.94 -2.66 0.87
C GLY A 163 4.25 -2.86 -0.47
N LEU A 164 3.96 -4.12 -0.86
CA LEU A 164 3.31 -4.37 -2.15
C LEU A 164 1.84 -3.98 -2.09
N THR A 165 1.15 -4.32 -1.01
CA THR A 165 -0.23 -3.86 -0.78
C THR A 165 -0.31 -2.34 -0.78
N ALA A 166 0.56 -1.66 -0.03
CA ALA A 166 0.64 -0.20 -0.02
C ALA A 166 0.93 0.36 -1.43
N PHE A 167 1.84 -0.27 -2.18
CA PHE A 167 2.19 0.16 -3.54
C PHE A 167 1.01 0.04 -4.50
N LEU A 168 0.33 -1.10 -4.51
CA LEU A 168 -0.84 -1.35 -5.37
C LEU A 168 -1.96 -0.34 -5.11
N VAL A 169 -2.22 -0.03 -3.85
CA VAL A 169 -3.26 0.96 -3.50
C VAL A 169 -2.82 2.38 -3.85
N CYS A 170 -1.56 2.74 -3.64
CA CYS A 170 -1.04 4.02 -4.13
C CYS A 170 -1.16 4.13 -5.66
N LEU A 171 -0.98 3.03 -6.37
CA LEU A 171 -1.07 2.94 -7.82
C LEU A 171 -2.50 3.12 -8.31
N GLU A 172 -3.43 2.40 -7.71
CA GLU A 172 -4.87 2.53 -7.97
C GLU A 172 -5.39 3.94 -7.66
N ASN A 173 -4.97 4.51 -6.53
CA ASN A 173 -5.32 5.89 -6.17
C ASN A 173 -4.73 6.91 -7.13
N ALA A 174 -3.53 6.67 -7.66
CA ALA A 174 -2.93 7.56 -8.65
C ALA A 174 -3.64 7.49 -10.01
N ILE A 175 -4.30 6.37 -10.32
CA ILE A 175 -5.17 6.21 -11.50
C ILE A 175 -6.51 6.93 -11.31
N THR A 176 -7.11 6.83 -10.11
CA THR A 176 -8.51 7.22 -9.87
C THR A 176 -8.70 8.62 -9.28
N ILE A 177 -7.73 9.16 -8.52
CA ILE A 177 -7.90 10.40 -7.72
C ILE A 177 -7.33 11.63 -8.42
N SER A 178 -8.02 12.78 -8.28
CA SER A 178 -7.66 14.10 -8.81
C SER A 178 -6.39 14.77 -8.24
N LYS A 179 -5.67 14.12 -7.31
CA LYS A 179 -4.42 14.62 -6.66
C LYS A 179 -3.25 13.68 -6.93
N PRO A 180 -2.77 13.61 -8.18
CA PRO A 180 -1.73 12.65 -8.61
C PRO A 180 -0.42 12.84 -7.84
N VAL A 181 0.01 14.08 -7.59
CA VAL A 181 1.38 14.39 -7.11
C VAL A 181 1.72 13.72 -5.78
N ASN A 182 0.80 13.73 -4.80
CA ASN A 182 1.06 13.10 -3.50
C ASN A 182 1.12 11.58 -3.61
N GLN A 183 0.25 10.98 -4.43
CA GLN A 183 0.28 9.53 -4.66
C GLN A 183 1.54 9.12 -5.43
N LEU A 184 2.03 9.96 -6.33
CA LEU A 184 3.30 9.75 -7.02
C LEU A 184 4.51 9.79 -6.07
N LYS A 185 4.53 10.73 -5.11
CA LYS A 185 5.57 10.78 -4.08
C LYS A 185 5.57 9.50 -3.21
N ARG A 186 4.40 8.96 -2.89
CA ARG A 186 4.24 7.69 -2.15
C ARG A 186 4.60 6.46 -3.00
N LEU A 187 4.18 6.41 -4.26
CA LEU A 187 4.59 5.37 -5.20
C LEU A 187 6.12 5.32 -5.34
N TYR A 188 6.73 6.50 -5.40
CA TYR A 188 8.19 6.62 -5.45
C TYR A 188 8.86 6.05 -4.20
N SER A 189 8.38 6.36 -2.99
CA SER A 189 8.98 5.82 -1.75
C SER A 189 8.84 4.29 -1.65
N LEU A 190 7.78 3.72 -2.23
CA LEU A 190 7.48 2.28 -2.20
C LEU A 190 8.12 1.48 -3.35
N ARG A 191 8.70 2.12 -4.36
CA ARG A 191 9.18 1.51 -5.61
C ARG A 191 10.06 0.26 -5.46
N GLU A 192 10.89 0.18 -4.42
CA GLU A 192 11.86 -0.91 -4.28
C GLU A 192 11.14 -2.23 -3.98
N VAL A 193 9.84 -2.19 -3.66
CA VAL A 193 9.01 -3.39 -3.55
C VAL A 193 8.95 -4.17 -4.84
N LEU A 194 9.08 -3.50 -5.98
CA LEU A 194 9.02 -4.13 -7.29
C LEU A 194 10.22 -5.05 -7.52
N LEU A 195 11.30 -4.91 -6.74
CA LEU A 195 12.44 -5.85 -6.74
C LEU A 195 12.13 -7.19 -6.07
N SER A 196 11.12 -7.26 -5.20
CA SER A 196 10.71 -8.50 -4.54
C SER A 196 9.67 -9.30 -5.33
N VAL A 197 9.15 -8.73 -6.43
CA VAL A 197 8.07 -9.32 -7.23
C VAL A 197 8.64 -10.18 -8.35
N ASP A 198 8.25 -11.46 -8.37
CA ASP A 198 8.40 -12.30 -9.56
C ASP A 198 7.26 -12.00 -10.54
N PHE A 199 7.54 -11.21 -11.57
CA PHE A 199 6.57 -10.84 -12.62
C PHE A 199 6.09 -12.01 -13.49
N THR A 200 6.68 -13.20 -13.35
CA THR A 200 6.20 -14.42 -14.03
C THR A 200 5.17 -15.19 -13.20
N SER A 201 4.98 -14.81 -11.94
CA SER A 201 4.02 -15.42 -11.01
C SER A 201 2.62 -14.79 -11.11
N GLU A 202 1.62 -15.44 -10.51
CA GLU A 202 0.24 -14.90 -10.38
C GLU A 202 0.22 -13.56 -9.64
N LYS A 203 0.98 -13.46 -8.54
CA LYS A 203 1.18 -12.21 -7.77
C LYS A 203 1.79 -11.12 -8.65
N GLY A 204 2.76 -11.47 -9.49
CA GLY A 204 3.35 -10.57 -10.47
C GLY A 204 2.33 -10.04 -11.48
N GLN A 205 1.43 -10.90 -11.95
CA GLN A 205 0.39 -10.47 -12.90
C GLN A 205 -0.63 -9.50 -12.32
N GLN A 206 -0.95 -9.61 -11.03
CA GLN A 206 -1.81 -8.64 -10.34
C GLN A 206 -1.20 -7.23 -10.30
N VAL A 207 0.13 -7.11 -10.40
CA VAL A 207 0.85 -5.82 -10.41
C VAL A 207 0.94 -5.25 -11.83
N ILE A 208 0.97 -6.11 -12.84
CA ILE A 208 1.19 -5.71 -14.24
C ILE A 208 0.03 -4.86 -14.78
N ASP A 209 -1.21 -5.29 -14.58
CA ASP A 209 -2.39 -4.59 -15.13
C ASP A 209 -2.56 -3.18 -14.55
N PRO A 210 -2.51 -2.97 -13.21
CA PRO A 210 -2.55 -1.62 -12.64
C PRO A 210 -1.39 -0.74 -13.09
N LEU A 211 -0.18 -1.29 -13.23
CA LEU A 211 0.97 -0.50 -13.68
C LEU A 211 0.79 -0.02 -15.13
N LEU A 212 0.24 -0.88 -15.98
CA LEU A 212 -0.09 -0.52 -17.35
C LEU A 212 -1.20 0.54 -17.41
N GLN A 213 -2.26 0.38 -16.63
CA GLN A 213 -3.34 1.36 -16.55
C GLN A 213 -2.81 2.72 -16.07
N PHE A 214 -1.98 2.72 -15.03
CA PHE A 214 -1.32 3.92 -14.54
C PHE A 214 -0.46 4.57 -15.62
N PHE A 215 0.38 3.80 -16.32
CA PHE A 215 1.21 4.32 -17.41
C PHE A 215 0.38 4.98 -18.53
N LEU A 216 -0.77 4.40 -18.87
CA LEU A 216 -1.68 4.95 -19.87
C LEU A 216 -2.36 6.25 -19.39
N ASN A 217 -2.74 6.33 -18.10
CA ASN A 217 -3.45 7.47 -17.51
C ASN A 217 -2.54 8.66 -17.16
N VAL A 218 -1.27 8.40 -16.82
CA VAL A 218 -0.24 9.37 -16.46
C VAL A 218 -0.02 10.45 -17.55
N GLN A 219 -0.47 10.22 -18.78
CA GLN A 219 -0.39 11.17 -19.88
C GLN A 219 -1.47 12.26 -19.90
N HIS A 220 -2.51 12.16 -19.06
CA HIS A 220 -3.46 13.26 -18.82
C HIS A 220 -2.98 14.25 -17.75
N PHE A 221 -2.06 13.81 -16.90
CA PHE A 221 -1.39 14.66 -15.95
C PHE A 221 -0.21 15.36 -16.62
N GLN A 222 0.02 16.63 -16.34
CA GLN A 222 1.14 17.40 -16.90
C GLN A 222 2.46 16.82 -16.38
N LEU A 223 2.95 15.79 -17.08
CA LEU A 223 4.09 14.96 -16.68
C LEU A 223 5.38 15.75 -16.53
N GLU A 224 5.52 16.85 -17.28
CA GLU A 224 6.69 17.72 -17.27
C GLU A 224 6.90 18.41 -15.93
N GLU A 225 5.84 18.93 -15.30
CA GLU A 225 5.93 19.62 -14.00
C GLU A 225 6.13 18.62 -12.84
N ILE A 226 5.64 17.39 -13.02
CA ILE A 226 5.68 16.30 -12.04
C ILE A 226 7.04 15.60 -12.02
N LEU A 227 7.63 15.36 -13.20
CA LEU A 227 8.97 14.77 -13.34
C LEU A 227 10.04 15.68 -12.74
N GLU A 228 9.90 17.01 -12.85
CA GLU A 228 10.84 17.95 -12.23
C GLU A 228 10.76 17.98 -10.69
N ASP A 229 9.58 17.76 -10.07
CA ASP A 229 9.38 17.87 -8.61
C ASP A 229 9.42 16.53 -7.85
N VAL A 230 9.04 15.40 -8.47
CA VAL A 230 8.95 14.08 -7.81
C VAL A 230 10.13 13.17 -8.15
N LEU A 231 10.52 13.15 -9.42
CA LEU A 231 11.65 12.36 -9.93
C LEU A 231 12.80 13.31 -10.15
N SER A 232 13.44 13.77 -9.05
CA SER A 232 14.70 14.50 -9.19
C SER A 232 15.57 13.73 -10.17
N VAL A 233 15.91 14.39 -11.29
CA VAL A 233 16.74 13.86 -12.38
C VAL A 233 18.09 13.30 -11.87
N GLN A 234 18.40 13.51 -10.59
CA GLN A 234 19.56 13.05 -9.85
C GLN A 234 19.44 11.62 -9.29
N ASP A 235 18.24 11.03 -9.11
CA ASP A 235 18.08 9.64 -8.63
C ASP A 235 17.93 8.66 -9.79
N THR A 236 19.05 8.42 -10.45
CA THR A 236 19.21 7.56 -11.62
C THR A 236 18.98 6.08 -11.34
N ALA A 237 19.30 5.60 -10.13
CA ALA A 237 19.08 4.20 -9.75
C ALA A 237 17.59 3.85 -9.76
N THR A 238 16.77 4.76 -9.25
CA THR A 238 15.32 4.63 -9.26
C THR A 238 14.74 4.68 -10.66
N MET A 239 15.17 5.65 -11.46
CA MET A 239 14.68 5.79 -12.83
C MET A 239 15.03 4.55 -13.66
N ALA A 240 16.21 3.97 -13.47
CA ALA A 240 16.58 2.70 -14.08
C ALA A 240 15.56 1.60 -13.76
N ARG A 241 15.16 1.43 -12.49
CA ARG A 241 14.17 0.42 -12.08
C ARG A 241 12.78 0.68 -12.64
N LEU A 242 12.30 1.91 -12.62
CA LEU A 242 11.02 2.26 -13.25
C LEU A 242 11.03 1.96 -14.75
N LEU A 243 12.13 2.28 -15.44
CA LEU A 243 12.29 1.98 -16.86
C LEU A 243 12.36 0.47 -17.12
N GLU A 244 13.04 -0.31 -16.28
CA GLU A 244 13.04 -1.77 -16.34
C GLU A 244 11.63 -2.35 -16.16
N ILE A 245 10.83 -1.79 -15.27
CA ILE A 245 9.45 -2.21 -15.06
C ILE A 245 8.63 -1.91 -16.31
N ILE A 246 8.75 -0.70 -16.88
CA ILE A 246 8.07 -0.36 -18.15
C ILE A 246 8.50 -1.33 -19.27
N VAL A 247 9.77 -1.75 -19.33
CA VAL A 247 10.24 -2.76 -20.27
C VAL A 247 9.51 -4.09 -20.09
N ILE A 248 9.44 -4.56 -18.84
CA ILE A 248 8.79 -5.83 -18.50
C ILE A 248 7.31 -5.77 -18.87
N LEU A 249 6.62 -4.71 -18.44
CA LEU A 249 5.20 -4.49 -18.73
C LEU A 249 4.93 -4.47 -20.23
N TRP A 250 5.68 -3.67 -21.00
CA TRP A 250 5.52 -3.61 -22.45
C TRP A 250 5.70 -4.97 -23.09
N LYS A 251 6.74 -5.73 -22.71
CA LYS A 251 6.97 -7.09 -23.22
C LYS A 251 5.82 -8.04 -22.88
N THR A 252 5.25 -7.94 -21.68
CA THR A 252 4.13 -8.79 -21.25
C THR A 252 2.89 -8.55 -22.11
N VAL A 253 2.52 -7.29 -22.36
CA VAL A 253 1.32 -6.97 -23.14
C VAL A 253 1.56 -6.76 -24.63
N GLN A 254 2.80 -6.93 -25.11
CA GLN A 254 3.21 -6.64 -26.48
C GLN A 254 2.26 -7.28 -27.51
N LYS A 255 1.99 -8.58 -27.38
CA LYS A 255 1.11 -9.30 -28.33
C LYS A 255 -0.33 -8.78 -28.31
N SER A 256 -0.85 -8.44 -27.13
CA SER A 256 -2.20 -7.92 -26.95
C SER A 256 -2.33 -6.50 -27.49
N ILE A 257 -1.32 -5.66 -27.23
CA ILE A 257 -1.22 -4.29 -27.75
C ILE A 257 -1.07 -4.31 -29.27
N GLU A 258 -0.21 -5.17 -29.85
CA GLU A 258 -0.05 -5.30 -31.31
C GLU A 258 -1.35 -5.72 -32.01
N GLY A 259 -2.21 -6.47 -31.32
CA GLY A 259 -3.56 -6.82 -31.79
C GLY A 259 -4.56 -5.65 -31.77
N ASN A 260 -4.27 -4.58 -31.03
CA ASN A 260 -5.07 -3.36 -30.96
C ASN A 260 -4.30 -2.19 -31.61
N GLN A 261 -4.57 -1.93 -32.89
CA GLN A 261 -3.86 -0.92 -33.67
C GLN A 261 -3.91 0.49 -33.06
N GLU A 262 -5.01 0.87 -32.40
CA GLU A 262 -5.16 2.18 -31.80
C GLU A 262 -4.28 2.34 -30.56
N ALA A 263 -4.33 1.34 -29.66
CA ALA A 263 -3.45 1.30 -28.48
C ALA A 263 -1.97 1.20 -28.88
N TYR A 264 -1.64 0.35 -29.85
CA TYR A 264 -0.27 0.22 -30.35
C TYR A 264 0.26 1.53 -30.93
N MET A 265 -0.50 2.17 -31.81
CA MET A 265 -0.11 3.47 -32.39
C MET A 265 0.04 4.55 -31.32
N TYR A 266 -0.86 4.59 -30.34
CA TYR A 266 -0.81 5.54 -29.25
C TYR A 266 0.46 5.38 -28.42
N VAL A 267 0.72 4.17 -27.90
CA VAL A 267 1.85 3.92 -27.00
C VAL A 267 3.18 4.08 -27.74
N THR A 268 3.28 3.62 -28.99
CA THR A 268 4.50 3.77 -29.81
C THR A 268 4.79 5.22 -30.16
N THR A 269 3.80 6.00 -30.58
CA THR A 269 3.97 7.43 -30.91
C THR A 269 4.37 8.23 -29.67
N LYS A 270 3.75 7.93 -28.53
CA LYS A 270 4.03 8.61 -27.27
C LYS A 270 5.43 8.33 -26.78
N PHE A 271 5.83 7.06 -26.68
CA PHE A 271 7.17 6.73 -26.21
C PHE A 271 8.26 7.24 -27.16
N ALA A 272 8.03 7.16 -28.47
CA ALA A 272 8.91 7.76 -29.48
C ALA A 272 9.16 9.26 -29.25
N SER A 273 8.14 10.01 -28.86
CA SER A 273 8.27 11.46 -28.63
C SER A 273 9.08 11.81 -27.37
N SER A 274 9.03 10.98 -26.33
CA SER A 274 9.72 11.22 -25.05
C SER A 274 11.14 10.64 -25.01
N LEU A 275 11.41 9.61 -25.83
CA LEU A 275 12.68 8.88 -25.85
C LEU A 275 13.93 9.76 -26.04
N PRO A 276 13.97 10.76 -26.94
CA PRO A 276 15.14 11.64 -27.08
C PRO A 276 15.48 12.39 -25.80
N GLN A 277 14.45 12.89 -25.10
CA GLN A 277 14.63 13.63 -23.87
C GLN A 277 15.11 12.71 -22.76
N TYR A 278 14.56 11.50 -22.63
CA TYR A 278 15.03 10.51 -21.65
C TYR A 278 16.47 10.06 -21.93
N LEU A 279 16.85 9.80 -23.18
CA LEU A 279 18.22 9.45 -23.55
C LEU A 279 19.20 10.61 -23.32
N LYS A 280 18.74 11.86 -23.42
CA LYS A 280 19.54 13.06 -23.12
C LYS A 280 19.74 13.24 -21.62
N VAL A 281 18.68 13.04 -20.84
CA VAL A 281 18.66 13.26 -19.39
C VAL A 281 19.37 12.13 -18.64
N PHE A 282 19.05 10.87 -18.96
CA PHE A 282 19.55 9.71 -18.23
C PHE A 282 20.78 9.12 -18.91
N GLN A 283 21.96 9.64 -18.55
CA GLN A 283 23.23 9.24 -19.16
C GLN A 283 23.88 8.01 -18.52
N GLU A 284 23.40 7.57 -17.37
CA GLU A 284 23.96 6.43 -16.65
C GLU A 284 23.58 5.10 -17.29
N GLU A 285 24.49 4.12 -17.21
CA GLU A 285 24.37 2.81 -17.85
C GLU A 285 23.11 2.05 -17.38
N GLN A 286 22.78 2.18 -16.10
CA GLN A 286 21.59 1.59 -15.48
C GLN A 286 20.28 2.09 -16.11
N CYS A 287 20.18 3.36 -16.54
CA CYS A 287 19.00 3.88 -17.23
C CYS A 287 19.06 3.65 -18.74
N LYS A 288 20.27 3.71 -19.33
CA LYS A 288 20.46 3.52 -20.77
C LYS A 288 20.01 2.14 -21.23
N THR A 289 20.33 1.10 -20.47
CA THR A 289 19.98 -0.27 -20.81
C THR A 289 18.47 -0.46 -21.01
N PRO A 290 17.60 -0.15 -20.03
CA PRO A 290 16.16 -0.26 -20.23
C PRO A 290 15.63 0.72 -21.29
N LEU A 291 16.17 1.94 -21.43
CA LEU A 291 15.77 2.85 -22.52
C LEU A 291 16.05 2.30 -23.92
N ILE A 292 17.20 1.66 -24.10
CA ILE A 292 17.56 0.99 -25.36
C ILE A 292 16.62 -0.18 -25.61
N ILE A 293 16.29 -0.96 -24.57
CA ILE A 293 15.32 -2.06 -24.71
C ILE A 293 13.95 -1.49 -25.08
N LEU A 294 13.46 -0.44 -24.41
CA LEU A 294 12.18 0.20 -24.76
C LEU A 294 12.19 0.73 -26.20
N ALA A 295 13.29 1.36 -26.62
CA ALA A 295 13.46 1.80 -28.01
C ALA A 295 13.36 0.62 -28.99
N SER A 296 13.91 -0.54 -28.64
CA SER A 296 13.83 -1.76 -29.47
C SER A 296 12.42 -2.34 -29.60
N LEU A 297 11.51 -1.98 -28.68
CA LEU A 297 10.11 -2.38 -28.73
C LEU A 297 9.26 -1.45 -29.62
N LEU A 298 9.82 -0.34 -30.10
CA LEU A 298 9.16 0.55 -31.04
C LEU A 298 9.30 0.04 -32.48
N PRO A 299 8.30 0.31 -33.34
CA PRO A 299 8.46 0.11 -34.77
C PRO A 299 9.56 1.04 -35.30
N ALA A 300 10.34 0.57 -36.27
CA ALA A 300 11.48 1.32 -36.81
C ALA A 300 11.10 2.73 -37.32
N SER A 301 9.85 2.91 -37.78
CA SER A 301 9.30 4.19 -38.24
C SER A 301 9.05 5.20 -37.12
N ALA A 302 8.94 4.74 -35.88
CA ALA A 302 8.71 5.58 -34.70
C ALA A 302 10.02 5.91 -33.96
N LEU A 303 11.15 5.31 -34.34
CA LEU A 303 12.43 5.70 -33.75
C LEU A 303 12.78 7.13 -34.15
N PRO A 304 13.16 8.00 -33.19
CA PRO A 304 13.65 9.33 -33.51
C PRO A 304 14.84 9.22 -34.45
N SER A 305 14.90 10.09 -35.47
CA SER A 305 16.13 10.29 -36.23
C SER A 305 17.18 10.86 -35.29
N LEU A 306 18.07 9.99 -34.80
CA LEU A 306 19.25 10.33 -34.00
C LEU A 306 20.22 11.20 -34.80
#